data_AF-A0AA39U6V2-F1
#
_entry.id   AF-A0AA39U6V2-F1
#
_cell.length_a   1.000
_cell.length_b   1.000
_cell.length_c   1.000
_cell.angle_alpha   90.00
_cell.angle_beta   90.00
_cell.angle_gamma   90.00
#
_symmetry.space_group_name_H-M   'P 1'
#
loop_
_entity.id
_entity.type
_entity.pdbx_description
1 polymer ?
#
loop_
_entity_poly.entity_id
_entity_poly.type
_entity_poly.pdbx_seq_one_letter_code
_entity_poly.pdbx_strand_id
1 'polypeptide(L)'
;MAFLLCITTVASFPSSLLVVVLAGPSFPFSFPSLQVQASTMLSLLFLSLFLAGRVFAFSFNVTVTPALAALAPSELLDFPFPSSISSCQSACDAANGVIANCTSSAQAATPSPDATPDPASACLCADTTVSALLTCEQCIYTAQIAANVPRSDPRAGSQPLLAAYSAACAAANITLLAPQTALALPENWDGPAGMHLSAAATVFTVMAATGMGVGAMWMLSNL
;
A
#
# COMPACT_ATOMS: atom_id res chain seq x y z
N MET A 1 20.12 34.75 -27.80
CA MET A 1 20.40 34.71 -26.34
C MET A 1 20.01 33.34 -25.85
N ALA A 2 20.98 32.45 -25.65
CA ALA A 2 20.75 31.07 -25.22
C ALA A 2 20.77 31.00 -23.70
N PHE A 3 19.65 30.59 -23.08
CA PHE A 3 19.59 30.31 -21.66
C PHE A 3 20.08 28.88 -21.43
N LEU A 4 21.31 28.76 -20.96
CA LEU A 4 21.96 27.49 -20.61
C LEU A 4 21.47 27.10 -19.20
N LEU A 5 20.54 26.15 -19.11
CA LEU A 5 20.09 25.58 -17.83
C LEU A 5 21.05 24.45 -17.43
N CYS A 6 21.98 24.77 -16.54
CA CYS A 6 22.88 23.80 -15.92
C CYS A 6 22.14 23.14 -14.75
N ILE A 7 21.73 21.88 -14.90
CA ILE A 7 21.17 21.08 -13.80
C ILE A 7 22.31 20.27 -13.20
N THR A 8 22.83 20.71 -12.06
CA THR A 8 23.79 19.93 -11.27
C THR A 8 23.06 18.89 -10.42
N THR A 9 23.66 17.71 -10.38
CA THR A 9 23.27 16.49 -9.67
C THR A 9 22.87 16.70 -8.21
N VAL A 10 21.78 16.05 -7.78
CA VAL A 10 21.33 16.02 -6.39
C VAL A 10 21.93 14.80 -5.69
N ALA A 11 22.78 15.04 -4.69
CA ALA A 11 23.27 14.00 -3.78
C ALA A 11 22.19 13.65 -2.75
N SER A 12 21.99 12.36 -2.49
CA SER A 12 21.05 11.87 -1.47
C SER A 12 21.60 12.08 -0.06
N PHE A 13 20.87 12.81 0.78
CA PHE A 13 21.02 12.76 2.24
C PHE A 13 19.66 12.45 2.89
N PRO A 14 19.62 11.64 3.95
CA PRO A 14 18.39 11.29 4.62
C PRO A 14 17.93 12.43 5.53
N SER A 15 16.63 12.71 5.48
CA SER A 15 15.84 13.36 6.53
C SER A 15 16.42 14.64 7.14
N SER A 16 16.10 15.79 6.53
CA SER A 16 15.51 16.97 7.19
C SER A 16 15.48 18.16 6.22
N LEU A 17 14.31 18.79 6.11
CA LEU A 17 14.11 20.19 5.75
C LEU A 17 14.77 20.67 4.42
N LEU A 18 14.05 20.54 3.31
CA LEU A 18 14.40 21.24 2.07
C LEU A 18 14.06 22.73 2.20
N VAL A 19 15.03 23.55 2.61
CA VAL A 19 14.93 25.01 2.56
C VAL A 19 15.41 25.48 1.18
N VAL A 20 14.48 25.85 0.31
CA VAL A 20 14.81 26.52 -0.96
C VAL A 20 15.03 28.01 -0.68
N VAL A 21 16.29 28.44 -0.59
CA VAL A 21 16.66 29.86 -0.52
C VAL A 21 16.79 30.40 -1.94
N LEU A 22 15.78 31.13 -2.42
CA LEU A 22 15.88 31.91 -3.65
C LEU A 22 16.54 33.26 -3.35
N ALA A 23 17.85 33.36 -3.59
CA ALA A 23 18.55 34.64 -3.60
C ALA A 23 18.36 35.32 -4.97
N GLY A 24 17.53 36.35 -5.02
CA GLY A 24 17.35 37.22 -6.19
C GLY A 24 17.71 38.67 -5.86
N PRO A 25 18.25 39.44 -6.83
CA PRO A 25 18.64 40.84 -6.62
C PRO A 25 17.42 41.75 -6.43
N SER A 26 17.54 42.64 -5.44
CA SER A 26 16.55 43.63 -5.02
C SER A 26 16.33 44.73 -6.07
N PHE A 27 15.13 44.78 -6.65
CA PHE A 27 14.61 45.93 -7.41
C PHE A 27 13.46 46.60 -6.64
N PRO A 28 13.42 47.93 -6.53
CA PRO A 28 12.30 48.64 -5.94
C PRO A 28 11.26 48.97 -7.03
N PHE A 29 10.24 48.14 -7.19
CA PHE A 29 9.05 48.48 -7.96
C PHE A 29 7.82 48.46 -7.05
N SER A 30 7.20 49.63 -6.91
CA SER A 30 5.98 49.84 -6.13
C SER A 30 4.77 49.64 -7.06
N PHE A 31 3.99 48.58 -6.84
CA PHE A 31 2.74 48.29 -7.55
C PHE A 31 1.57 48.24 -6.56
N PRO A 32 0.68 49.25 -6.52
CA PRO A 32 -0.50 49.25 -5.66
C PRO A 32 -1.69 48.63 -6.41
N SER A 33 -1.67 47.32 -6.68
CA SER A 33 -2.85 46.63 -7.27
C SER A 33 -2.90 45.11 -7.02
N LEU A 34 -1.93 44.53 -6.32
CA LEU A 34 -1.66 43.09 -6.29
C LEU A 34 -2.07 42.39 -4.97
N GLN A 35 -2.93 43.00 -4.15
CA GLN A 35 -3.33 42.39 -2.87
C GLN A 35 -4.59 41.50 -2.94
N VAL A 36 -5.43 41.62 -3.97
CA VAL A 36 -6.66 40.82 -4.06
C VAL A 36 -6.46 39.48 -4.79
N GLN A 37 -5.43 39.37 -5.64
CA GLN A 37 -5.14 38.14 -6.39
C GLN A 37 -4.24 37.13 -5.66
N ALA A 38 -3.55 37.57 -4.59
CA ALA A 38 -2.67 36.69 -3.82
C ALA A 38 -3.42 35.76 -2.85
N SER A 39 -4.60 36.17 -2.37
CA SER A 39 -5.38 35.40 -1.39
C SER A 39 -6.10 34.20 -2.01
N THR A 40 -6.59 34.32 -3.26
CA THR A 40 -7.27 33.23 -3.98
C THR A 40 -6.29 32.15 -4.47
N MET A 41 -5.07 32.53 -4.83
CA MET A 41 -3.99 31.59 -5.18
C MET A 41 -3.55 30.74 -3.98
N LEU A 42 -3.51 31.32 -2.77
CA LEU A 42 -3.11 30.60 -1.56
C LEU A 42 -4.15 29.55 -1.11
N SER A 43 -5.46 29.83 -1.27
CA SER A 43 -6.53 28.86 -0.94
C SER A 43 -6.59 27.67 -1.92
N LEU A 44 -6.33 27.87 -3.21
CA LEU A 44 -6.25 26.77 -4.18
C LEU A 44 -5.02 25.88 -3.96
N LEU A 45 -3.92 26.46 -3.45
CA LEU A 45 -2.72 25.72 -3.10
C LEU A 45 -2.94 24.85 -1.85
N PHE A 46 -3.67 25.34 -0.84
CA PHE A 46 -4.08 24.53 0.33
C PHE A 46 -5.10 23.44 -0.02
N LEU A 47 -6.06 23.71 -0.93
CA LEU A 47 -7.05 22.71 -1.35
C LEU A 47 -6.42 21.58 -2.19
N SER A 48 -5.44 21.88 -3.05
CA SER A 48 -4.71 20.87 -3.82
C SER A 48 -3.75 20.03 -2.95
N LEU A 49 -3.15 20.62 -1.91
CA LEU A 49 -2.39 19.87 -0.89
C LEU A 49 -3.28 18.90 -0.09
N PHE A 50 -4.54 19.26 0.21
CA PHE A 50 -5.47 18.35 0.90
C PHE A 50 -6.09 17.27 0.00
N LEU A 51 -6.28 17.53 -1.31
CA LEU A 51 -6.77 16.53 -2.26
C LEU A 51 -5.67 15.54 -2.70
N ALA A 52 -4.42 16.00 -2.86
CA ALA A 52 -3.29 15.12 -3.17
C ALA A 52 -2.92 14.17 -2.00
N GLY A 53 -3.27 14.54 -0.77
CA GLY A 53 -3.04 13.73 0.43
C GLY A 53 -3.94 12.49 0.57
N ARG A 54 -4.93 12.29 -0.31
CA ARG A 54 -5.91 11.19 -0.17
C ARG A 54 -5.67 9.98 -1.08
N VAL A 55 -4.61 9.96 -1.89
CA VAL A 55 -4.33 8.83 -2.81
C VAL A 55 -3.03 8.08 -2.46
N PHE A 56 -2.18 8.60 -1.58
CA PHE A 56 -0.87 7.98 -1.27
C PHE A 56 -0.69 7.44 0.15
N ALA A 57 -1.71 7.48 1.02
CA ALA A 57 -1.63 6.89 2.36
C ALA A 57 -1.78 5.35 2.40
N PHE A 58 -1.78 4.68 1.23
CA PHE A 58 -1.57 3.23 1.13
C PHE A 58 -0.45 2.87 0.14
N SER A 59 0.55 3.74 -0.04
CA SER A 59 1.88 3.21 -0.36
C SER A 59 2.53 2.84 0.97
N PHE A 60 2.15 1.67 1.48
CA PHE A 60 3.02 0.94 2.37
C PHE A 60 4.27 0.55 1.55
N ASN A 61 5.16 1.52 1.33
CA ASN A 61 6.58 1.22 1.27
C ASN A 61 7.01 0.90 2.71
N VAL A 62 6.40 -0.14 3.29
CA VAL A 62 7.19 -1.01 4.14
C VAL A 62 8.23 -1.49 3.14
N THR A 63 9.40 -0.88 3.20
CA THR A 63 10.60 -1.66 2.98
C THR A 63 10.39 -2.80 3.95
N VAL A 64 9.80 -3.90 3.47
CA VAL A 64 9.74 -5.17 4.18
C VAL A 64 11.16 -5.27 4.68
N THR A 65 11.31 -5.08 5.98
CA THR A 65 12.62 -4.83 6.58
C THR A 65 13.52 -5.93 6.03
N PRO A 66 14.79 -5.67 5.71
CA PRO A 66 15.68 -6.69 5.12
C PRO A 66 15.67 -8.02 5.91
N ALA A 67 15.16 -8.03 7.14
CA ALA A 67 14.65 -9.19 7.86
C ALA A 67 13.71 -10.11 7.05
N LEU A 68 12.59 -9.65 6.46
CA LEU A 68 11.66 -10.52 5.72
C LEU A 68 12.26 -11.14 4.46
N ALA A 69 13.29 -10.52 3.86
CA ALA A 69 14.03 -11.12 2.75
C ALA A 69 14.91 -12.31 3.17
N ALA A 70 15.12 -12.50 4.47
CA ALA A 70 15.94 -13.56 5.05
C ALA A 70 15.16 -14.51 5.99
N LEU A 71 13.85 -14.34 6.15
CA LEU A 71 13.06 -15.24 7.00
C LEU A 71 12.91 -16.60 6.32
N ALA A 72 13.15 -17.66 7.09
CA ALA A 72 12.95 -19.02 6.61
C ALA A 72 11.45 -19.24 6.27
N PRO A 73 11.10 -20.04 5.25
CA PRO A 73 9.71 -20.33 4.91
C PRO A 73 8.90 -20.89 6.09
N SER A 74 9.54 -21.61 7.00
CA SER A 74 8.94 -22.14 8.22
C SER A 74 8.56 -21.06 9.23
N GLU A 75 9.28 -19.93 9.25
CA GLU A 75 8.93 -18.81 10.11
C GLU A 75 7.79 -17.98 9.53
N LEU A 76 7.43 -18.18 8.24
CA LEU A 76 6.41 -17.41 7.54
C LEU A 76 5.04 -17.42 8.25
N LEU A 77 4.66 -18.58 8.78
CA LEU A 77 3.39 -18.81 9.48
C LEU A 77 3.57 -19.09 10.97
N ASP A 78 4.77 -18.88 11.52
CA ASP A 78 5.02 -19.03 12.95
C ASP A 78 4.61 -17.76 13.68
N PHE A 79 3.33 -17.66 14.03
CA PHE A 79 2.78 -16.62 14.87
C PHE A 79 1.69 -17.19 15.78
N PRO A 80 1.48 -16.59 16.97
CA PRO A 80 0.42 -17.04 17.88
C PRO A 80 -0.95 -16.75 17.27
N PHE A 81 -1.83 -17.76 17.24
CA PHE A 81 -3.23 -17.62 16.80
C PHE A 81 -4.09 -17.12 17.96
N PRO A 82 -4.55 -15.85 17.98
CA PRO A 82 -5.58 -15.43 18.92
C PRO A 82 -6.89 -16.19 18.65
N SER A 83 -7.76 -16.23 19.67
CA SER A 83 -9.04 -16.94 19.59
C SER A 83 -9.92 -16.50 18.41
N SER A 84 -9.79 -15.25 17.95
CA SER A 84 -10.50 -14.68 16.80
C SER A 84 -10.14 -15.31 15.45
N ILE A 85 -8.97 -15.96 15.32
CA ILE A 85 -8.52 -16.60 14.07
C ILE A 85 -8.27 -18.11 14.24
N SER A 86 -8.65 -18.69 15.38
CA SER A 86 -8.44 -20.11 15.69
C SER A 86 -9.06 -21.06 14.66
N SER A 87 -10.16 -20.65 14.01
CA SER A 87 -10.79 -21.40 12.92
C SER A 87 -9.91 -21.55 11.68
N CYS A 88 -8.92 -20.67 11.50
CA CYS A 88 -8.00 -20.69 10.35
C CYS A 88 -6.78 -21.57 10.58
N GLN A 89 -6.58 -22.05 11.81
CA GLN A 89 -5.40 -22.83 12.17
C GLN A 89 -5.24 -24.07 11.27
N SER A 90 -6.31 -24.81 10.99
CA SER A 90 -6.23 -26.00 10.12
C SER A 90 -5.80 -25.69 8.68
N ALA A 91 -6.24 -24.55 8.12
CA ALA A 91 -5.83 -24.10 6.79
C ALA A 91 -4.35 -23.70 6.76
N CYS A 92 -3.88 -23.05 7.82
CA CYS A 92 -2.50 -22.63 7.96
C CYS A 92 -1.55 -23.81 8.29
N ASP A 93 -2.01 -24.79 9.07
CA ASP A 93 -1.28 -26.04 9.31
C ASP A 93 -1.12 -26.85 8.01
N ALA A 94 -2.16 -26.88 7.16
CA ALA A 94 -2.06 -27.50 5.84
C ALA A 94 -1.04 -26.77 4.94
N ALA A 95 -1.06 -25.44 4.91
CA ALA A 95 -0.07 -24.65 4.18
C ALA A 95 1.36 -24.89 4.71
N ASN A 96 1.54 -24.93 6.03
CA ASN A 96 2.81 -25.29 6.67
C ASN A 96 3.28 -26.68 6.29
N GLY A 97 2.39 -27.67 6.21
CA GLY A 97 2.72 -29.01 5.74
C GLY A 97 3.26 -29.01 4.31
N VAL A 98 2.64 -28.25 3.40
CA VAL A 98 3.11 -28.13 2.00
C VAL A 98 4.47 -27.43 1.93
N ILE A 99 4.66 -26.35 2.68
CA ILE A 99 5.92 -25.60 2.74
C ILE A 99 7.05 -26.46 3.34
N ALA A 100 6.76 -27.22 4.41
CA ALA A 100 7.71 -28.13 5.04
C ALA A 100 8.13 -29.25 4.09
N ASN A 101 7.18 -29.83 3.35
CA ASN A 101 7.44 -30.83 2.31
C ASN A 101 8.31 -30.26 1.17
N CYS A 102 8.05 -29.02 0.75
CA CYS A 102 8.89 -28.35 -0.24
C CYS A 102 10.30 -28.08 0.26
N THR A 103 10.44 -27.67 1.53
CA THR A 103 11.75 -27.40 2.13
C THR A 103 12.59 -28.67 2.22
N SER A 104 12.01 -29.74 2.76
CA SER A 104 12.69 -31.04 2.95
C SER A 104 13.02 -31.76 1.64
N SER A 105 12.18 -31.67 0.62
CA SER A 105 12.48 -32.20 -0.72
C SER A 105 13.57 -31.39 -1.45
N ALA A 106 13.61 -30.08 -1.23
CA ALA A 106 14.59 -29.20 -1.85
C ALA A 106 16.00 -29.32 -1.28
N GLN A 107 16.13 -29.57 0.03
CA GLN A 107 17.43 -29.80 0.67
C GLN A 107 18.11 -31.10 0.20
N ALA A 108 17.34 -32.04 -0.35
CA ALA A 108 17.91 -33.24 -0.97
C ALA A 108 18.51 -32.97 -2.36
N ALA A 109 18.17 -31.84 -2.99
CA ALA A 109 18.68 -31.51 -4.30
C ALA A 109 19.88 -30.57 -4.19
N THR A 110 21.05 -31.09 -4.55
CA THR A 110 22.28 -30.31 -4.67
C THR A 110 22.08 -29.14 -5.65
N PRO A 111 22.58 -27.93 -5.34
CA PRO A 111 22.46 -26.78 -6.23
C PRO A 111 23.02 -27.12 -7.61
N SER A 112 22.20 -26.93 -8.64
CA SER A 112 22.58 -27.21 -10.02
C SER A 112 23.52 -26.12 -10.53
N PRO A 113 24.67 -26.44 -11.15
CA PRO A 113 25.60 -25.44 -11.68
C PRO A 113 25.06 -24.70 -12.92
N ASP A 114 23.97 -25.15 -13.53
CA ASP A 114 23.56 -24.74 -14.88
C ASP A 114 22.54 -23.57 -14.92
N ALA A 115 22.52 -22.70 -13.90
CA ALA A 115 21.56 -21.58 -13.80
C ALA A 115 20.07 -22.00 -13.93
N THR A 116 19.78 -23.28 -13.70
CA THR A 116 18.42 -23.80 -13.60
C THR A 116 17.82 -23.32 -12.28
N PRO A 117 16.54 -22.93 -12.23
CA PRO A 117 15.90 -22.51 -10.99
C PRO A 117 16.12 -23.57 -9.90
N ASP A 118 16.54 -23.14 -8.71
CA ASP A 118 16.70 -24.07 -7.60
C ASP A 118 15.42 -24.89 -7.41
N PRO A 119 15.50 -26.21 -7.25
CA PRO A 119 14.32 -27.06 -7.05
C PRO A 119 13.50 -26.62 -5.81
N ALA A 120 14.14 -25.94 -4.86
CA ALA A 120 13.49 -25.25 -3.75
C ALA A 120 12.49 -24.19 -4.18
N SER A 121 12.92 -23.27 -5.06
CA SER A 121 12.09 -22.17 -5.51
C SER A 121 10.99 -22.67 -6.46
N ALA A 122 11.26 -23.71 -7.25
CA ALA A 122 10.23 -24.37 -8.05
C ALA A 122 9.11 -24.99 -7.20
N CYS A 123 9.43 -25.63 -6.07
CA CYS A 123 8.41 -26.21 -5.18
C CYS A 123 7.64 -25.13 -4.40
N LEU A 124 8.35 -24.13 -3.86
CA LEU A 124 7.70 -23.03 -3.15
C LEU A 124 6.76 -22.26 -4.10
N CYS A 125 7.21 -21.95 -5.31
CA CYS A 125 6.41 -21.20 -6.28
C CYS A 125 5.40 -22.05 -7.06
N ALA A 126 5.20 -23.33 -6.69
CA ALA A 126 4.20 -24.17 -7.31
C ALA A 126 2.78 -23.71 -6.94
N ASP A 127 1.83 -23.85 -7.89
CA ASP A 127 0.43 -23.46 -7.71
C ASP A 127 -0.22 -24.06 -6.47
N THR A 128 0.16 -25.29 -6.09
CA THR A 128 -0.35 -25.98 -4.89
C THR A 128 0.05 -25.27 -3.61
N THR A 129 1.31 -24.82 -3.52
CA THR A 129 1.85 -24.12 -2.36
C THR A 129 1.25 -22.73 -2.25
N VAL A 130 1.17 -22.03 -3.38
CA VAL A 130 0.57 -20.70 -3.47
C VAL A 130 -0.91 -20.73 -3.09
N SER A 131 -1.65 -21.71 -3.59
CA SER A 131 -3.08 -21.86 -3.28
C SER A 131 -3.32 -22.20 -1.81
N ALA A 132 -2.49 -23.05 -1.20
CA ALA A 132 -2.57 -23.36 0.22
C ALA A 132 -2.26 -22.12 1.08
N LEU A 133 -1.19 -21.38 0.74
CA LEU A 133 -0.83 -20.14 1.41
C LEU A 133 -1.93 -19.08 1.29
N LEU A 134 -2.46 -18.87 0.09
CA LEU A 134 -3.56 -17.94 -0.14
C LEU A 134 -4.81 -18.35 0.66
N THR A 135 -5.12 -19.63 0.77
CA THR A 135 -6.27 -20.11 1.55
C THR A 135 -6.11 -19.80 3.04
N CYS A 136 -4.91 -19.99 3.60
CA CYS A 136 -4.60 -19.60 4.98
C CYS A 136 -4.73 -18.08 5.18
N GLU A 137 -4.06 -17.28 4.34
CA GLU A 137 -4.06 -15.81 4.43
C GLU A 137 -5.48 -15.23 4.23
N GLN A 138 -6.26 -15.79 3.31
CA GLN A 138 -7.65 -15.41 3.06
C GLN A 138 -8.53 -15.73 4.27
N CYS A 139 -8.35 -16.89 4.91
CA CYS A 139 -9.07 -17.21 6.13
C CYS A 139 -8.75 -16.21 7.24
N ILE A 140 -7.48 -15.94 7.48
CA ILE A 140 -7.05 -14.98 8.52
C ILE A 140 -7.61 -13.59 8.24
N TYR A 141 -7.53 -13.13 6.99
CA TYR A 141 -8.04 -11.82 6.59
C TYR A 141 -9.55 -11.71 6.80
N THR A 142 -10.32 -12.71 6.39
CA THR A 142 -11.78 -12.74 6.57
C THR A 142 -12.17 -12.81 8.05
N ALA A 143 -11.45 -13.58 8.86
CA ALA A 143 -11.67 -13.69 10.30
C ALA A 143 -11.34 -12.39 11.05
N GLN A 144 -10.25 -11.72 10.71
CA GLN A 144 -9.89 -10.40 11.27
C GLN A 144 -10.94 -9.34 10.93
N ILE A 145 -11.40 -9.34 9.67
CA ILE A 145 -12.49 -8.47 9.21
C ILE A 145 -13.77 -8.73 10.01
N ALA A 146 -14.18 -9.99 10.15
CA ALA A 146 -15.40 -10.36 10.85
C ALA A 146 -15.36 -10.00 12.34
N ALA A 147 -14.19 -10.13 12.97
CA ALA A 147 -13.99 -9.76 14.36
C ALA A 147 -13.79 -8.25 14.58
N ASN A 148 -13.55 -7.46 13.52
CA ASN A 148 -13.22 -6.04 13.58
C ASN A 148 -12.11 -5.72 14.60
N VAL A 149 -11.08 -6.58 14.65
CA VAL A 149 -9.94 -6.42 15.57
C VAL A 149 -8.72 -5.90 14.81
N PRO A 150 -7.89 -5.06 15.45
CA PRO A 150 -6.61 -4.69 14.87
C PRO A 150 -5.75 -5.94 14.66
N ARG A 151 -5.00 -5.96 13.57
CA ARG A 151 -4.07 -7.05 13.26
C ARG A 151 -3.02 -7.16 14.36
N SER A 152 -2.94 -8.32 15.00
CA SER A 152 -1.99 -8.57 16.10
C SER A 152 -0.56 -8.78 15.62
N ASP A 153 -0.39 -9.37 14.44
CA ASP A 153 0.92 -9.59 13.79
C ASP A 153 0.89 -9.01 12.38
N PRO A 154 1.85 -8.16 11.97
CA PRO A 154 1.83 -7.49 10.66
C PRO A 154 1.79 -8.44 9.45
N ARG A 155 2.19 -9.71 9.62
CA ARG A 155 2.33 -10.73 8.58
C ARG A 155 1.00 -11.43 8.30
N ALA A 156 0.18 -11.61 9.33
CA ALA A 156 -1.06 -12.40 9.27
C ALA A 156 -2.17 -11.69 8.48
N GLY A 157 -2.56 -12.25 7.32
CA GLY A 157 -3.61 -11.70 6.45
C GLY A 157 -3.15 -10.46 5.69
N SER A 158 -1.91 -10.45 5.19
CA SER A 158 -1.26 -9.23 4.69
C SER A 158 -0.94 -9.27 3.19
N GLN A 159 -1.56 -8.35 2.42
CA GLN A 159 -1.28 -8.18 0.99
C GLN A 159 0.21 -7.90 0.65
N PRO A 160 0.97 -7.14 1.46
CA PRO A 160 2.40 -6.95 1.23
C PRO A 160 3.21 -8.25 1.29
N LEU A 161 2.78 -9.24 2.08
CA LEU A 161 3.44 -10.53 2.18
C LEU A 161 3.28 -11.33 0.88
N LEU A 162 2.06 -11.39 0.33
CA LEU A 162 1.83 -12.06 -0.96
C LEU A 162 2.53 -11.33 -2.12
N ALA A 163 2.65 -10.00 -2.06
CA ALA A 163 3.42 -9.24 -3.03
C ALA A 163 4.94 -9.51 -2.93
N ALA A 164 5.49 -9.65 -1.72
CA ALA A 164 6.87 -10.06 -1.53
C ALA A 164 7.09 -11.51 -2.00
N TYR A 165 6.14 -12.40 -1.74
CA TYR A 165 6.16 -13.78 -2.21
C TYR A 165 6.20 -13.89 -3.73
N SER A 166 5.33 -13.13 -4.42
CA SER A 166 5.29 -13.12 -5.88
C SER A 166 6.56 -12.52 -6.50
N ALA A 167 7.14 -11.48 -5.86
CA ALA A 167 8.43 -10.94 -6.26
C ALA A 167 9.58 -11.95 -6.09
N ALA A 168 9.58 -12.73 -5.00
CA ALA A 168 10.56 -13.79 -4.78
C ALA A 168 10.45 -14.89 -5.84
N CYS A 169 9.22 -15.29 -6.21
CA CYS A 169 9.02 -16.24 -7.30
C CYS A 169 9.42 -15.69 -8.66
N ALA A 170 9.15 -14.40 -8.92
CA ALA A 170 9.60 -13.74 -10.14
C ALA A 170 11.13 -13.72 -10.24
N ALA A 171 11.85 -13.54 -9.12
CA ALA A 171 13.31 -13.66 -9.08
C ALA A 171 13.82 -15.07 -9.41
N ALA A 172 13.01 -16.11 -9.14
CA ALA A 172 13.24 -17.49 -9.56
C ALA A 172 12.73 -17.80 -10.99
N ASN A 173 12.37 -16.76 -11.76
CA ASN A 173 11.84 -16.87 -13.12
C ASN A 173 10.48 -17.61 -13.22
N ILE A 174 9.69 -17.56 -12.13
CA ILE A 174 8.32 -18.12 -12.05
C ILE A 174 7.34 -16.98 -11.81
N THR A 175 6.45 -16.73 -12.77
CA THR A 175 5.44 -15.68 -12.69
C THR A 175 4.13 -16.23 -12.14
N LEU A 176 3.67 -15.70 -11.01
CA LEU A 176 2.34 -16.00 -10.47
C LEU A 176 1.27 -15.12 -11.13
N LEU A 177 0.05 -15.64 -11.24
CA LEU A 177 -1.08 -14.85 -11.73
C LEU A 177 -1.61 -13.93 -10.61
N ALA A 178 -2.06 -12.73 -10.98
CA ALA A 178 -2.67 -11.77 -10.06
C ALA A 178 -3.72 -12.35 -9.08
N PRO A 179 -4.71 -13.18 -9.51
CA PRO A 179 -5.69 -13.78 -8.61
C PRO A 179 -5.09 -14.70 -7.53
N GLN A 180 -3.86 -15.18 -7.72
CA GLN A 180 -3.17 -16.05 -6.75
C GLN A 180 -2.39 -15.25 -5.68
N THR A 181 -2.32 -13.92 -5.86
CA THR A 181 -1.52 -13.02 -5.00
C THR A 181 -2.35 -11.90 -4.39
N ALA A 182 -3.66 -11.89 -4.67
CA ALA A 182 -4.59 -10.85 -4.21
C ALA A 182 -5.60 -11.46 -3.23
N LEU A 183 -5.65 -10.91 -2.02
CA LEU A 183 -6.71 -11.22 -1.07
C LEU A 183 -8.02 -10.62 -1.59
N ALA A 184 -9.05 -11.45 -1.70
CA ALA A 184 -10.39 -11.01 -2.05
C ALA A 184 -11.09 -10.46 -0.82
N LEU A 185 -11.80 -9.35 -0.97
CA LEU A 185 -12.71 -8.91 0.08
C LEU A 185 -13.94 -9.83 0.10
N PRO A 186 -14.43 -10.21 1.29
CA PRO A 186 -15.72 -10.88 1.41
C PRO A 186 -16.82 -10.05 0.74
N GLU A 187 -17.75 -10.68 0.01
CA GLU A 187 -18.87 -9.98 -0.63
C GLU A 187 -19.77 -9.22 0.38
N ASN A 188 -19.72 -9.64 1.65
CA ASN A 188 -20.48 -9.06 2.75
C ASN A 188 -19.72 -7.99 3.56
N TRP A 189 -18.54 -7.55 3.11
CA TRP A 189 -17.78 -6.52 3.83
C TRP A 189 -18.05 -5.11 3.31
N ASP A 190 -18.53 -4.25 4.20
CA ASP A 190 -19.00 -2.89 3.89
C ASP A 190 -17.96 -1.78 4.16
N GLY A 191 -16.68 -2.15 4.21
CA GLY A 191 -15.61 -1.18 4.46
C GLY A 191 -15.35 -0.88 5.95
N PRO A 192 -14.18 -0.28 6.29
CA PRO A 192 -13.91 0.26 7.62
C PRO A 192 -14.63 1.59 7.82
N ALA A 193 -14.90 2.27 6.71
CA ALA A 193 -15.85 3.35 6.58
C ALA A 193 -17.10 2.73 5.97
N GLY A 194 -17.80 1.90 6.74
CA GLY A 194 -19.21 1.58 6.53
C GLY A 194 -20.03 2.87 6.61
N MET A 195 -19.74 3.78 5.68
CA MET A 195 -20.49 4.97 5.38
C MET A 195 -21.68 4.52 4.55
N HIS A 196 -22.50 3.63 5.12
CA HIS A 196 -23.89 4.01 5.20
C HIS A 196 -23.95 5.31 6.02
N LEU A 197 -23.55 6.44 5.39
CA LEU A 197 -24.19 7.69 5.72
C LEU A 197 -25.66 7.34 5.64
N SER A 198 -26.34 7.35 6.80
CA SER A 198 -27.79 7.24 6.78
C SER A 198 -28.27 8.22 5.72
N ALA A 199 -29.32 7.88 4.96
CA ALA A 199 -29.79 8.74 3.88
C ALA A 199 -29.89 10.21 4.32
N ALA A 200 -30.18 10.45 5.61
CA ALA A 200 -30.12 11.76 6.24
C ALA A 200 -28.73 12.42 6.20
N ALA A 201 -27.65 11.75 6.63
CA ALA A 201 -26.30 12.29 6.59
C ALA A 201 -25.88 12.65 5.14
N THR A 202 -26.21 11.81 4.16
CA THR A 202 -25.90 12.08 2.74
C THR A 202 -26.64 13.32 2.27
N VAL A 203 -27.92 13.45 2.61
CA VAL A 203 -28.72 14.65 2.32
C VAL A 203 -28.09 15.91 2.94
N PHE A 204 -27.64 15.86 4.19
CA PHE A 204 -26.98 17.01 4.82
C PHE A 204 -25.70 17.41 4.11
N THR A 205 -24.87 16.45 3.71
CA THR A 205 -23.61 16.75 2.99
C THR A 205 -23.88 17.35 1.61
N VAL A 206 -24.89 16.85 0.89
CA VAL A 206 -25.29 17.39 -0.42
C VAL A 206 -25.83 18.81 -0.26
N MET A 207 -26.69 19.06 0.73
CA MET A 207 -27.24 20.40 1.00
C MET A 207 -26.15 21.42 1.34
N ALA A 208 -25.18 21.04 2.18
CA ALA A 208 -24.05 21.92 2.51
C ALA A 208 -23.18 22.21 1.28
N ALA A 209 -22.89 21.20 0.46
CA ALA A 209 -22.11 21.36 -0.77
C ALA A 209 -22.84 22.25 -1.79
N THR A 210 -24.13 22.03 -2.00
CA THR A 210 -24.95 22.86 -2.91
C THR A 210 -25.07 24.29 -2.41
N GLY A 211 -25.26 24.50 -1.11
CA GLY A 211 -25.31 25.84 -0.52
C GLY A 211 -24.01 26.63 -0.74
N MET A 212 -22.86 25.99 -0.55
CA MET A 212 -21.56 26.61 -0.85
C MET A 212 -21.36 26.88 -2.35
N GLY A 213 -21.80 25.97 -3.22
CA GLY A 213 -21.72 26.14 -4.67
C GLY A 213 -22.57 27.30 -5.20
N VAL A 214 -23.81 27.42 -4.72
CA VAL A 214 -24.71 28.52 -5.08
C VAL A 214 -24.18 29.86 -4.55
N GLY A 215 -23.66 29.88 -3.32
CA GLY A 215 -23.03 31.08 -2.75
C GLY A 215 -21.83 31.58 -3.57
N ALA A 216 -21.00 30.66 -4.06
CA ALA A 216 -19.86 31.00 -4.92
C ALA A 216 -20.30 31.56 -6.29
N MET A 217 -21.33 30.98 -6.91
CA MET A 217 -21.89 31.48 -8.18
C MET A 217 -22.49 32.87 -8.04
N TRP A 218 -23.16 33.17 -6.92
CA TRP A 218 -23.70 34.51 -6.67
C TRP A 218 -22.58 35.54 -6.56
N MET A 219 -21.52 35.26 -5.80
CA MET A 219 -20.37 36.17 -5.68
C MET A 219 -19.70 36.46 -7.04
N LEU A 220 -19.57 35.46 -7.91
CA LEU A 220 -19.00 35.65 -9.25
C LEU A 220 -19.91 36.43 -10.19
N SER A 221 -21.22 36.43 -9.96
CA SER A 221 -22.19 37.16 -10.79
C SER A 221 -22.34 38.63 -10.39
N ASN A 222 -21.71 39.08 -9.31
CA ASN A 222 -21.69 40.48 -8.84
C ASN A 222 -20.30 41.13 -8.92
N LEU A 223 -19.34 40.46 -9.54
CA LEU A 223 -18.07 41.03 -10.01
C LEU A 223 -18.22 41.47 -11.45
#